data_AF-A0A288R1R7-F1
#
_entry.id   AF-A0A288R1R7-F1
#
_cell.length_a   1.000
_cell.length_b   1.000
_cell.length_c   1.000
_cell.angle_alpha   90.00
_cell.angle_beta   90.00
_cell.angle_gamma   90.00
#
_symmetry.space_group_name_H-M   'P 1'
#
loop_
_entity.id
_entity.type
_entity.pdbx_description
1 polymer ?
#
loop_
_entity_poly.entity_id
_entity_poly.type
_entity_poly.pdbx_seq_one_letter_code
_entity_poly.pdbx_strand_id
1 'polypeptide(L)'
;RFLELLKSECHFFNGTERVRFLERHFHNQEEYARFDSDVGEFRAVRELGRPDAEYWNSQKDLLEQKRGQVDNYCRHNYGVGESFTVQRR
;
A
#
# COMPACT_ATOMS: atom_id res chain seq x y z
N ARG A 1 2.22 -10.64 24.43
CA ARG A 1 2.26 -9.22 24.00
C ARG A 1 1.59 -9.15 22.65
N PHE A 2 0.64 -8.23 22.46
CA PHE A 2 -0.06 -7.99 21.20
C PHE A 2 0.72 -6.97 20.35
N LEU A 3 0.76 -7.15 19.03
CA LEU A 3 1.42 -6.25 18.08
C LEU A 3 0.53 -6.06 16.84
N GLU A 4 0.28 -4.80 16.49
CA GLU A 4 -0.33 -4.40 15.22
C GLU A 4 0.70 -3.64 14.39
N LEU A 5 0.75 -3.93 13.08
CA LEU A 5 1.66 -3.28 12.16
C LEU A 5 0.96 -3.00 10.83
N LEU A 6 1.14 -1.75 10.36
CA LEU A 6 0.79 -1.32 9.01
C LEU A 6 2.07 -1.16 8.20
N LYS A 7 2.11 -1.73 6.99
CA LYS A 7 3.17 -1.49 6.01
C LYS A 7 2.59 -0.89 4.73
N SER A 8 3.12 0.26 4.35
CA SER A 8 2.90 0.88 3.04
C SER A 8 4.15 0.64 2.19
N GLU A 9 4.06 -0.25 1.22
CA GLU A 9 5.17 -0.68 0.38
C GLU A 9 4.95 -0.20 -1.07
N CYS A 10 6.06 0.17 -1.72
CA CYS A 10 6.09 0.54 -3.13
C CYS A 10 7.11 -0.33 -3.86
N HIS A 11 6.65 -1.08 -4.85
CA HIS A 11 7.48 -1.99 -5.64
C HIS A 11 7.66 -1.38 -7.04
N PHE A 12 8.90 -1.07 -7.39
CA PHE A 12 9.27 -0.35 -8.61
C PHE A 12 9.92 -1.29 -9.61
N PHE A 13 9.49 -1.25 -10.87
CA PHE A 13 10.07 -2.02 -11.97
C PHE A 13 10.44 -1.09 -13.11
N ASN A 14 11.69 -1.21 -13.58
CA ASN A 14 12.27 -0.32 -14.61
C ASN A 14 12.12 1.17 -14.25
N GLY A 15 12.60 1.56 -13.06
CA GLY A 15 12.37 2.91 -12.53
C GLY A 15 10.91 3.08 -12.10
N THR A 16 10.23 4.10 -12.62
CA THR A 16 8.83 4.42 -12.28
C THR A 16 7.83 4.06 -13.37
N GLU A 17 8.27 3.34 -14.41
CA GLU A 17 7.43 2.87 -15.53
C GLU A 17 6.28 2.01 -15.00
N ARG A 18 6.61 1.00 -14.19
CA ARG A 18 5.61 0.16 -13.50
C ARG A 18 5.83 0.23 -12.00
N VAL A 19 4.78 0.60 -11.28
CA VAL A 19 4.80 0.78 -9.83
C VAL A 19 3.60 0.09 -9.24
N ARG A 20 3.82 -0.72 -8.20
CA ARG A 20 2.77 -1.39 -7.42
C ARG A 20 2.80 -0.88 -5.99
N PHE A 21 1.65 -0.43 -5.51
CA PHE A 21 1.44 -0.03 -4.13
C PHE A 21 0.75 -1.16 -3.36
N LEU A 22 1.30 -1.48 -2.19
CA LEU A 22 0.73 -2.44 -1.26
C LEU A 22 0.54 -1.78 0.10
N GLU A 23 -0.66 -1.88 0.64
CA GLU A 23 -0.90 -1.59 2.06
C GLU A 23 -1.24 -2.89 2.77
N ARG A 24 -0.46 -3.26 3.77
CA ARG A 24 -0.54 -4.58 4.44
C ARG A 24 -0.73 -4.40 5.93
N HIS A 25 -1.73 -5.09 6.47
CA HIS A 25 -2.12 -5.03 7.88
C HIS A 25 -1.78 -6.35 8.56
N PHE A 26 -1.03 -6.29 9.66
CA PHE A 26 -0.52 -7.45 10.38
C PHE A 26 -0.92 -7.43 11.84
N HIS A 27 -1.45 -8.57 12.29
CA HIS A 27 -1.77 -8.85 13.68
C HIS A 27 -0.84 -9.95 14.18
N ASN A 28 -0.02 -9.65 15.20
CA ASN A 28 0.96 -10.59 15.76
C ASN A 28 1.85 -11.27 14.70
N GLN A 29 2.35 -10.48 13.74
CA GLN A 29 3.18 -10.89 12.59
C GLN A 29 2.43 -11.63 11.47
N GLU A 30 1.14 -11.90 11.63
CA GLU A 30 0.31 -12.50 10.57
C GLU A 30 -0.42 -11.41 9.79
N GLU A 31 -0.22 -11.37 8.48
CA GLU A 31 -0.97 -10.49 7.60
C GLU A 31 -2.43 -10.93 7.55
N TYR A 32 -3.37 -10.04 7.91
CA TYR A 32 -4.79 -10.37 7.95
C TYR A 32 -5.58 -9.70 6.82
N ALA A 33 -5.17 -8.51 6.37
CA ALA A 33 -5.79 -7.78 5.26
C ALA A 33 -4.77 -6.98 4.46
N ARG A 34 -5.07 -6.73 3.18
CA ARG A 34 -4.19 -6.01 2.26
C ARG A 34 -4.96 -5.26 1.19
N PHE A 35 -4.54 -4.05 0.88
CA PHE A 35 -4.84 -3.39 -0.39
C PHE A 35 -3.69 -3.63 -1.38
N ASP A 36 -4.03 -3.92 -2.63
CA ASP A 36 -3.09 -4.10 -3.71
C ASP A 36 -3.51 -3.27 -4.91
N SER A 37 -2.66 -2.35 -5.38
CA SER A 37 -3.00 -1.47 -6.49
C SER A 37 -3.30 -2.22 -7.79
N ASP A 38 -2.72 -3.40 -7.99
CA ASP A 38 -2.97 -4.22 -9.18
C ASP A 38 -4.38 -4.83 -9.15
N VAL A 39 -4.97 -4.97 -7.96
CA VAL A 39 -6.33 -5.48 -7.74
C VAL A 39 -7.34 -4.33 -7.57
N GLY A 40 -6.92 -3.23 -6.93
CA GLY A 40 -7.71 -2.02 -6.76
C GLY A 40 -8.69 -2.04 -5.57
N GLU A 41 -8.56 -2.98 -4.64
CA GLU A 41 -9.41 -3.11 -3.45
C GLU A 41 -8.71 -3.86 -2.31
N PHE A 42 -9.29 -3.81 -1.11
CA PHE A 42 -8.82 -4.58 0.03
C PHE A 42 -9.26 -6.04 -0.08
N ARG A 43 -8.36 -6.96 0.25
CA ARG A 43 -8.63 -8.39 0.35
C ARG A 43 -8.17 -8.91 1.70
N ALA A 44 -9.03 -9.71 2.31
CA ALA A 44 -8.67 -10.48 3.50
C ALA A 44 -7.66 -11.56 3.11
N VAL A 45 -6.52 -11.58 3.80
CA VAL A 45 -5.50 -12.63 3.69
C VAL A 45 -5.81 -13.78 4.65
N ARG A 46 -6.49 -13.46 5.76
CA ARG A 46 -7.00 -14.41 6.76
C ARG A 46 -8.46 -14.08 7.07
N GLU A 47 -9.16 -15.05 7.64
CA GLU A 47 -10.56 -14.89 8.07
C GLU A 47 -10.76 -13.68 9.01
N LEU A 48 -9.78 -13.40 9.88
CA LEU A 48 -9.80 -12.25 10.78
C LEU A 48 -9.97 -10.92 10.03
N GLY A 49 -9.41 -10.78 8.83
CA GLY A 49 -9.46 -9.55 8.05
C GLY A 49 -10.69 -9.39 7.17
N ARG A 50 -11.60 -10.37 7.15
CA ARG A 50 -12.81 -10.31 6.31
C ARG A 50 -13.71 -9.11 6.66
N PRO A 51 -14.02 -8.83 7.95
CA PRO A 51 -14.83 -7.67 8.32
C PRO A 51 -14.18 -6.34 7.90
N ASP A 52 -12.87 -6.22 8.09
CA ASP A 52 -12.12 -5.00 7.75
C ASP A 52 -12.10 -4.77 6.24
N ALA A 53 -11.82 -5.82 5.45
CA ALA A 53 -11.81 -5.72 4.00
C ALA A 53 -13.19 -5.32 3.45
N GLU A 54 -14.28 -5.91 3.96
CA GLU A 54 -15.64 -5.54 3.59
C GLU A 54 -15.96 -4.07 3.95
N TYR A 55 -15.62 -3.66 5.17
CA TYR A 55 -15.86 -2.29 5.63
C TYR A 55 -15.06 -1.26 4.83
N TRP A 56 -13.76 -1.50 4.59
CA TRP A 56 -12.93 -0.58 3.82
C TRP A 56 -13.34 -0.52 2.35
N ASN A 57 -13.75 -1.64 1.75
CA ASN A 57 -14.26 -1.65 0.38
C ASN A 57 -15.62 -0.95 0.25
N SER A 58 -16.41 -0.87 1.33
CA SER A 58 -17.66 -0.11 1.34
C SER A 58 -17.44 1.41 1.29
N GLN A 59 -16.25 1.89 1.68
CA GLN A 59 -15.89 3.31 1.71
C GLN A 59 -15.26 3.73 0.38
N LYS A 60 -16.07 4.29 -0.52
CA LYS A 60 -15.64 4.66 -1.88
C LYS A 60 -14.48 5.67 -1.89
N ASP A 61 -14.56 6.70 -1.07
CA ASP A 61 -13.53 7.74 -0.97
C ASP A 61 -12.18 7.15 -0.53
N LEU A 62 -12.21 6.18 0.40
CA LEU A 62 -11.02 5.46 0.84
C LEU A 62 -10.43 4.63 -0.31
N LEU A 63 -11.26 3.87 -1.03
CA LEU A 63 -10.79 3.07 -2.17
C LEU A 63 -10.17 3.94 -3.27
N GLU A 64 -10.81 5.05 -3.62
CA GLU A 64 -10.27 5.99 -4.60
C GLU A 64 -8.94 6.59 -4.13
N GLN A 65 -8.85 6.97 -2.85
CA GLN A 65 -7.60 7.45 -2.26
C GLN A 65 -6.48 6.39 -2.34
N LYS A 66 -6.78 5.11 -2.04
CA LYS A 66 -5.80 4.02 -2.09
C LYS A 66 -5.35 3.70 -3.51
N ARG A 67 -6.27 3.71 -4.48
CA ARG A 67 -5.94 3.57 -5.92
C ARG A 67 -4.98 4.66 -6.40
N GLY A 68 -5.13 5.89 -5.90
CA GLY A 68 -4.24 7.01 -6.21
C GLY A 68 -2.85 6.96 -5.56
N GLN A 69 -2.59 6.04 -4.61
CA GLN A 69 -1.30 6.01 -3.89
C GLN A 69 -0.11 5.61 -4.78
N VAL A 70 -0.35 4.95 -5.92
CA VAL A 70 0.71 4.64 -6.89
C VAL A 70 1.42 5.92 -7.34
N ASP A 71 0.67 6.96 -7.67
CA ASP A 71 1.23 8.25 -8.09
C ASP A 71 1.54 9.15 -6.89
N ASN A 72 0.55 9.33 -6.01
CA ASN A 72 0.59 10.34 -4.96
C ASN A 72 1.59 10.01 -3.84
N TYR A 73 1.90 8.73 -3.64
CA TYR A 73 2.84 8.29 -2.62
C TYR A 73 4.07 7.64 -3.24
N CYS A 74 3.92 6.59 -4.04
CA CYS A 74 5.08 5.86 -4.53
C CYS A 74 5.93 6.67 -5.50
N ARG A 75 5.37 7.14 -6.62
CA ARG A 75 6.14 7.93 -7.60
C ARG A 75 6.59 9.28 -7.02
N HIS A 76 5.73 9.92 -6.24
CA HIS A 76 6.08 11.16 -5.54
C HIS A 76 7.33 10.99 -4.66
N ASN A 77 7.32 10.01 -3.75
CA ASN A 77 8.45 9.79 -2.84
C ASN A 77 9.71 9.31 -3.56
N TYR A 78 9.56 8.50 -4.62
CA TYR A 78 10.68 8.10 -5.46
C TYR A 78 11.39 9.32 -6.05
N GLY A 79 10.65 10.26 -6.64
CA GLY A 79 11.22 11.49 -7.21
C GLY A 79 11.90 12.40 -6.16
N VAL A 80 11.33 12.48 -4.96
CA VAL A 80 11.96 13.21 -3.84
C VAL A 80 13.29 12.56 -3.43
N GLY A 81 13.33 11.22 -3.32
CA GLY A 81 14.55 10.50 -2.98
C GLY A 81 15.63 10.57 -4.08
N GLU A 82 15.22 10.46 -5.34
CA GLU A 82 16.13 10.57 -6.48
C GLU A 82 16.74 11.98 -6.56
N SER A 83 15.92 13.03 -6.51
CA SER A 83 16.41 14.41 -6.55
C SER A 83 17.42 14.71 -5.43
N PHE A 84 17.17 14.20 -4.22
CA PHE A 84 18.08 14.38 -3.08
C PHE A 84 19.38 13.57 -3.19
N THR A 85 19.34 12.37 -3.76
CA THR A 85 20.52 11.49 -3.89
C THR A 85 21.39 11.85 -5.09
N VAL A 86 20.79 12.33 -6.18
CA VAL A 86 21.51 12.76 -7.39
C VAL A 86 22.23 14.10 -7.19
N GLN A 87 21.64 15.04 -6.45
CA GLN A 87 22.28 16.34 -6.13
C GLN A 87 23.46 16.25 -5.15
N ARG A 88 23.73 15.06 -4.59
CA ARG A 88 24.86 14.81 -3.67
C ARG A 88 26.08 14.19 -4.38
N ARG A 89 26.17 14.27 -5.71
CA ARG A 89 27.37 13.92 -6.48
C ARG A 89 28.14 15.16 -6.90
#